data_AF-A0A238BQP8-F1
#
_entry.id   AF-A0A238BQP8-F1
#
_cell.length_a   1.000
_cell.length_b   1.000
_cell.length_c   1.000
_cell.angle_alpha   90.00
_cell.angle_beta   90.00
_cell.angle_gamma   90.00
#
_symmetry.space_group_name_H-M   'P 1'
#
loop_
_entity.id
_entity.type
_entity.pdbx_description
1 polymer ?
#
loop_
_entity_poly.entity_id
_entity_poly.type
_entity_poly.pdbx_seq_one_letter_code
_entity_poly.pdbx_strand_id
1 'polypeptide(L)'
;MWIGLIGGFIFILLQLILIVDFAHSLAEGWMEKYEENESRLCYCGLLTFTFLTYMLAVVALILMYMFYTAGNSCNMPKLFISLNIIFCLLVSALSILPRIQERMPRSGLLQSSFITLYVMYITWSALINNPDKECNPSLINIFTNHTTPYGQEIYGTPIPAESLVSLLIWFICILYASFRTSSNFSKIAGSSSQRTIVDDANNGSQQHIITSSEDDLENGRVWDDESDAVSYSYSFFHFVFGLASLYVMMTLTSWYKPDSDLRHLNSNMAAVWVKIVSSWLCLAIYAWTLAAPAIFPDRDFS
;
A
#
# COMPACT_ATOMS: atom_id res chain seq x y z
N MET A 1 15.03 -17.93 2.23
CA MET A 1 15.33 -16.49 2.48
C MET A 1 15.24 -15.66 1.21
N TRP A 2 16.10 -15.86 0.20
CA TRP A 2 16.14 -14.99 -1.00
C TRP A 2 14.82 -14.88 -1.77
N ILE A 3 14.14 -16.00 -2.02
CA ILE A 3 12.82 -16.00 -2.68
C ILE A 3 11.80 -15.21 -1.84
N GLY A 4 11.84 -15.36 -0.51
CA GLY A 4 11.00 -14.60 0.41
C GLY A 4 11.31 -13.10 0.40
N LEU A 5 12.60 -12.71 0.36
CA LEU A 5 13.01 -11.30 0.24
C LEU A 5 12.50 -10.67 -1.06
N ILE A 6 12.63 -11.37 -2.19
CA ILE A 6 12.15 -10.90 -3.49
C ILE A 6 10.62 -10.83 -3.50
N GLY A 7 9.93 -11.87 -3.03
CA GLY A 7 8.48 -11.90 -2.95
C GLY A 7 7.94 -10.80 -2.04
N GLY A 8 8.57 -10.60 -0.88
CA GLY A 8 8.24 -9.53 0.06
C GLY A 8 8.49 -8.14 -0.52
N PHE A 9 9.61 -7.93 -1.22
CA PHE A 9 9.90 -6.68 -1.93
C PHE A 9 8.79 -6.32 -2.93
N ILE A 10 8.42 -7.27 -3.80
CA ILE A 10 7.38 -7.05 -4.81
C ILE A 10 6.02 -6.82 -4.14
N PHE A 11 5.71 -7.59 -3.09
CA PHE A 11 4.46 -7.43 -2.36
C PHE A 11 4.36 -6.08 -1.65
N ILE A 12 5.45 -5.54 -1.08
CA ILE A 12 5.46 -4.20 -0.48
C ILE A 12 5.11 -3.12 -1.54
N LEU A 13 5.64 -3.25 -2.77
CA LEU A 13 5.28 -2.34 -3.86
C LEU A 13 3.80 -2.44 -4.22
N LEU A 14 3.28 -3.67 -4.36
CA LEU A 14 1.84 -3.89 -4.61
C LEU A 14 0.97 -3.37 -3.46
N GLN A 15 1.38 -3.59 -2.23
CA GLN A 15 0.69 -3.12 -1.03
C GLN A 15 0.57 -1.60 -1.01
N LEU A 16 1.63 -0.88 -1.37
CA LEU A 16 1.55 0.58 -1.50
C LEU A 16 0.59 1.01 -2.60
N ILE A 17 0.63 0.38 -3.78
CA ILE A 17 -0.30 0.70 -4.88
C ILE A 17 -1.75 0.51 -4.42
N LEU A 18 -2.05 -0.56 -3.69
CA LEU A 18 -3.37 -0.82 -3.11
C LEU A 18 -3.77 0.23 -2.06
N ILE A 19 -2.85 0.67 -1.21
CA ILE A 19 -3.10 1.74 -0.23
C ILE A 19 -3.41 3.06 -0.92
N VAL A 20 -2.69 3.39 -2.00
CA VAL A 20 -2.92 4.60 -2.78
C VAL A 20 -4.28 4.53 -3.48
N ASP A 21 -4.61 3.41 -4.13
CA ASP A 21 -5.91 3.20 -4.77
C ASP A 21 -7.07 3.27 -3.76
N PHE A 22 -6.87 2.70 -2.57
CA PHE A 22 -7.81 2.83 -1.46
C PHE A 22 -8.00 4.29 -1.03
N ALA A 23 -6.90 5.05 -0.88
CA ALA A 23 -6.97 6.46 -0.51
C ALA A 23 -7.67 7.31 -1.58
N HIS A 24 -7.42 7.04 -2.87
CA HIS A 24 -8.17 7.65 -3.97
C HIS A 24 -9.66 7.31 -3.90
N SER A 25 -9.99 6.03 -3.78
CA SER A 25 -11.38 5.55 -3.68
C SER A 25 -12.12 6.18 -2.50
N LEU A 26 -11.42 6.33 -1.37
CA LEU A 26 -11.97 6.97 -0.17
C LEU A 26 -12.21 8.46 -0.39
N ALA A 27 -11.25 9.17 -0.99
CA ALA A 27 -11.39 10.59 -1.30
C ALA A 27 -12.56 10.83 -2.26
N GLU A 28 -12.64 10.04 -3.33
CA GLU A 28 -13.72 10.13 -4.33
C GLU A 28 -15.09 9.84 -3.69
N GLY A 29 -15.22 8.77 -2.92
CA GLY A 29 -16.50 8.41 -2.31
C GLY A 29 -17.00 9.41 -1.25
N TRP A 30 -16.11 10.15 -0.59
CA TRP A 30 -16.49 11.24 0.30
C TRP A 30 -16.81 12.53 -0.48
N MET A 31 -16.07 12.81 -1.55
CA MET A 31 -16.31 13.98 -2.40
C MET A 31 -17.66 13.87 -3.14
N GLU A 32 -17.97 12.70 -3.70
CA GLU A 32 -19.25 12.44 -4.39
C GLU A 32 -20.45 12.65 -3.45
N LYS A 33 -20.38 12.14 -2.22
CA LYS A 33 -21.43 12.38 -1.20
C LYS A 33 -21.58 13.84 -0.80
N TYR A 34 -20.50 14.60 -0.86
CA TYR A 34 -20.53 16.04 -0.61
C TYR A 34 -21.18 16.78 -1.78
N GLU A 35 -20.87 16.43 -3.02
CA GLU A 35 -21.46 17.01 -4.23
C GLU A 35 -22.96 16.70 -4.33
N GLU A 36 -23.39 15.49 -3.98
CA GLU A 36 -24.80 15.08 -4.06
C GLU A 36 -25.67 15.63 -2.93
N ASN A 37 -25.18 15.63 -1.68
CA ASN A 37 -26.00 15.97 -0.50
C ASN A 37 -25.70 17.36 0.09
N GLU A 38 -24.78 18.14 -0.51
CA GLU A 38 -24.19 19.38 0.05
C GLU A 38 -23.77 19.26 1.52
N SER A 39 -23.47 18.04 1.96
CA SER A 39 -23.31 17.74 3.38
C SER A 39 -21.94 18.22 3.86
N ARG A 40 -21.88 19.43 4.45
CA ARG A 40 -20.66 20.02 5.03
C ARG A 40 -19.94 19.09 6.02
N LEU A 41 -20.68 18.16 6.63
CA LEU A 41 -20.15 17.15 7.53
C LEU A 41 -19.22 16.15 6.82
N CYS A 42 -19.51 15.78 5.57
CA CYS A 42 -18.67 14.86 4.80
C CYS A 42 -17.33 15.53 4.47
N TYR A 43 -17.36 16.76 3.93
CA TYR A 43 -16.14 17.52 3.69
C TYR A 43 -15.32 17.77 4.97
N CYS A 44 -15.98 18.12 6.08
CA CYS A 44 -15.32 18.29 7.39
C CYS A 44 -14.67 16.98 7.89
N GLY A 45 -15.35 15.85 7.74
CA GLY A 45 -14.80 14.55 8.13
C GLY A 45 -13.62 14.13 7.25
N LEU A 46 -13.65 14.40 5.95
CA LEU A 46 -12.52 14.15 5.03
C LEU A 46 -11.28 14.94 5.46
N LEU A 47 -11.44 16.23 5.77
CA LEU A 47 -10.34 17.08 6.26
C LEU A 47 -9.83 16.60 7.62
N THR A 48 -10.74 16.27 8.55
CA THR A 48 -10.37 15.78 9.88
C THR A 48 -9.57 14.48 9.78
N PHE A 49 -9.98 13.57 8.89
CA PHE A 49 -9.28 12.32 8.66
C PHE A 49 -7.90 12.51 8.02
N THR A 50 -7.79 13.43 7.06
CA THR A 50 -6.50 13.84 6.47
C THR A 50 -5.56 14.44 7.52
N PHE A 51 -6.08 15.29 8.39
CA PHE A 51 -5.31 15.89 9.48
C PHE A 51 -4.82 14.82 10.48
N LEU A 52 -5.70 13.91 10.89
CA LEU A 52 -5.36 12.84 11.84
C LEU A 52 -4.28 11.90 11.30
N THR A 53 -4.33 11.55 10.02
CA THR A 53 -3.31 10.71 9.38
C THR A 53 -1.94 11.39 9.33
N TYR A 54 -1.89 12.69 9.03
CA TYR A 54 -0.64 13.47 9.12
C TYR A 54 -0.12 13.58 10.56
N MET A 55 -1.01 13.84 11.54
CA MET A 55 -0.61 13.91 12.95
C MET A 55 0.00 12.59 13.42
N LEU A 56 -0.60 11.45 13.03
CA LEU A 56 -0.04 10.13 13.33
C LEU A 56 1.33 9.93 12.70
N ALA A 57 1.53 10.37 11.46
CA ALA A 57 2.83 10.29 10.80
C ALA A 57 3.90 11.15 11.50
N VAL A 58 3.55 12.35 11.96
CA VAL A 58 4.45 13.23 12.74
C VAL A 58 4.80 12.60 14.10
N VAL A 59 3.83 12.01 14.79
CA VAL A 59 4.10 11.29 16.05
C VAL A 59 5.04 10.11 15.80
N ALA A 60 4.78 9.28 14.77
CA ALA A 60 5.67 8.18 14.40
C ALA A 60 7.10 8.67 14.10
N LEU A 61 7.21 9.80 13.40
CA LEU A 61 8.49 10.44 13.13
C LEU A 61 9.25 10.84 14.40
N ILE A 62 8.59 11.53 15.33
CA ILE A 62 9.20 11.97 16.59
C ILE A 62 9.67 10.75 17.40
N LEU A 63 8.86 9.71 17.49
CA LEU A 63 9.22 8.47 18.17
C LEU A 63 10.43 7.79 17.51
N MET A 64 10.48 7.74 16.18
CA MET A 64 11.61 7.16 15.47
C MET A 64 12.92 7.91 15.74
N TYR A 65 12.90 9.25 15.73
CA TYR A 65 14.08 10.04 16.09
C TYR A 65 14.50 9.81 17.54
N MET A 66 13.57 9.84 18.50
CA MET A 66 13.91 9.68 19.91
C MET A 66 14.53 8.30 20.22
N PHE A 67 13.98 7.22 19.66
CA PHE A 67 14.42 5.86 20.02
C PHE A 67 15.59 5.33 19.19
N TYR A 68 15.66 5.65 17.90
CA TYR A 68 16.63 5.04 16.98
C TYR A 68 17.83 5.94 16.65
N THR A 69 17.86 7.20 17.15
CA THR A 69 18.95 8.15 16.85
C THR A 69 19.66 8.72 18.09
N ALA A 70 19.41 8.16 19.28
CA ALA A 70 19.91 8.65 20.56
C ALA A 70 21.45 8.66 20.72
N GLY A 71 22.21 7.99 19.83
CA GLY A 71 23.67 7.98 19.82
C GLY A 71 24.30 8.83 18.70
N ASN A 72 25.46 9.44 18.96
CA ASN A 72 26.23 10.15 17.93
C ASN A 72 26.75 9.22 16.82
N SER A 73 26.95 7.93 17.11
CA SER A 73 27.41 6.89 16.17
C SER A 73 26.31 6.36 15.23
N CYS A 74 25.03 6.61 15.51
CA CYS A 74 23.88 6.05 14.77
C CYS A 74 23.59 6.78 13.46
N ASN A 75 24.53 6.78 12.52
CA ASN A 75 24.41 7.52 11.27
C ASN A 75 23.41 6.92 10.27
N MET A 76 23.33 5.57 10.19
CA MET A 76 22.45 4.90 9.23
C MET A 76 20.95 5.16 9.49
N PRO A 77 20.43 4.94 10.71
CA PRO A 77 19.05 5.31 11.03
C PRO A 77 18.73 6.80 10.79
N LYS A 78 19.64 7.70 11.17
CA LYS A 78 19.49 9.15 10.93
C LYS A 78 19.33 9.45 9.43
N LEU A 79 20.17 8.85 8.60
CA LEU A 79 20.10 9.02 7.15
C LEU A 79 18.78 8.48 6.57
N PHE A 80 18.37 7.27 6.93
CA PHE A 80 17.12 6.69 6.41
C PHE A 80 15.89 7.49 6.81
N ILE A 81 15.78 7.87 8.09
CA ILE A 81 14.67 8.69 8.58
C ILE A 81 14.65 10.05 7.87
N SER A 82 15.80 10.74 7.80
CA SER A 82 15.89 12.08 7.19
C SER A 82 15.54 12.08 5.71
N LEU A 83 16.03 11.13 4.92
CA LEU A 83 15.71 11.02 3.49
C LEU A 83 14.23 10.74 3.26
N ASN A 84 13.62 9.83 4.02
CA ASN A 84 12.20 9.51 3.86
C ASN A 84 11.29 10.68 4.19
N ILE A 85 11.64 11.52 5.18
CA ILE A 85 10.90 12.75 5.46
C ILE A 85 11.02 13.75 4.30
N ILE A 86 12.24 13.93 3.77
CA ILE A 86 12.47 14.84 2.64
C ILE A 86 11.62 14.41 1.45
N PHE A 87 11.60 13.12 1.13
CA PHE A 87 10.77 12.58 0.04
C PHE A 87 9.28 12.71 0.32
N CYS A 88 8.81 12.43 1.55
CA CYS A 88 7.40 12.64 1.92
C CYS A 88 6.99 14.11 1.79
N LEU A 89 7.81 15.05 2.28
CA LEU A 89 7.55 16.49 2.14
C LEU A 89 7.49 16.92 0.68
N LEU A 90 8.41 16.43 -0.16
CA LEU A 90 8.42 16.70 -1.59
C LEU A 90 7.13 16.18 -2.24
N VAL A 91 6.72 14.95 -1.94
CA VAL A 91 5.50 14.34 -2.48
C VAL A 91 4.24 15.08 -2.03
N SER A 92 4.15 15.48 -0.76
CA SER A 92 3.05 16.30 -0.25
C SER A 92 3.00 17.66 -0.94
N ALA A 93 4.16 18.30 -1.16
CA ALA A 93 4.23 19.57 -1.88
C ALA A 93 3.79 19.43 -3.36
N LEU A 94 4.21 18.35 -4.04
CA LEU A 94 3.77 18.05 -5.41
C LEU A 94 2.25 17.85 -5.48
N SER A 95 1.65 17.22 -4.47
CA SER A 95 0.20 16.96 -4.42
C SER A 95 -0.65 18.25 -4.28
N ILE A 96 -0.06 19.35 -3.82
CA ILE A 96 -0.72 20.65 -3.63
C ILE A 96 -0.44 21.62 -4.81
N LEU A 97 0.53 21.30 -5.67
CA LEU A 97 0.96 22.21 -6.71
C LEU A 97 -0.19 22.51 -7.70
N PRO A 98 -0.55 23.78 -7.94
CA PRO A 98 -1.70 24.14 -8.78
C PRO A 98 -1.63 23.54 -10.19
N ARG A 99 -0.43 23.50 -10.78
CA ARG A 99 -0.17 22.90 -12.10
C ARG A 99 -0.51 21.41 -12.19
N ILE A 100 -0.36 20.68 -11.08
CA ILE A 100 -0.70 19.25 -11.01
C ILE A 100 -2.21 19.10 -10.78
N GLN A 101 -2.80 19.92 -9.88
CA GLN A 101 -4.22 19.87 -9.58
C GLN A 101 -5.11 20.25 -10.78
N GLU A 102 -4.67 21.17 -11.64
CA GLU A 102 -5.37 21.51 -12.89
C GLU A 102 -5.51 20.32 -13.84
N ARG A 103 -4.53 19.40 -13.83
CA ARG A 103 -4.52 18.20 -14.68
C ARG A 103 -5.08 16.97 -13.99
N MET A 104 -5.02 16.93 -12.66
CA MET A 104 -5.45 15.80 -11.84
C MET A 104 -6.25 16.30 -10.62
N PRO A 105 -7.47 16.83 -10.83
CA PRO A 105 -8.25 17.51 -9.78
C PRO A 105 -8.68 16.59 -8.64
N ARG A 106 -8.65 15.27 -8.86
CA ARG A 106 -8.99 14.25 -7.86
C ARG A 106 -7.79 13.79 -7.02
N SER A 107 -6.58 14.19 -7.37
CA SER A 107 -5.39 13.96 -6.54
C SER A 107 -5.32 15.02 -5.46
N GLY A 108 -5.54 14.60 -4.22
CA GLY A 108 -5.67 15.47 -3.07
C GLY A 108 -4.64 15.22 -1.99
N LEU A 109 -4.83 15.95 -0.89
CA LEU A 109 -3.96 15.89 0.28
C LEU A 109 -4.09 14.54 1.03
N LEU A 110 -5.25 13.88 0.94
CA LEU A 110 -5.51 12.59 1.60
C LEU A 110 -4.57 11.49 1.09
N GLN A 111 -4.36 11.39 -0.22
CA GLN A 111 -3.50 10.36 -0.79
C GLN A 111 -2.06 10.50 -0.31
N SER A 112 -1.54 11.73 -0.32
CA SER A 112 -0.20 12.02 0.20
C SER A 112 -0.05 11.74 1.70
N SER A 113 -1.12 11.90 2.50
CA SER A 113 -1.07 11.62 3.95
C SER A 113 -0.98 10.13 4.24
N PHE A 114 -1.73 9.29 3.51
CA PHE A 114 -1.67 7.82 3.61
C PHE A 114 -0.31 7.28 3.21
N ILE A 115 0.26 7.80 2.12
CA ILE A 115 1.60 7.40 1.66
C ILE A 115 2.64 7.77 2.71
N THR A 116 2.57 9.00 3.25
CA THR A 116 3.49 9.45 4.29
C THR A 116 3.42 8.54 5.52
N LEU A 117 2.21 8.22 5.99
CA LEU A 117 2.02 7.32 7.12
C LEU A 117 2.59 5.92 6.86
N TYR A 118 2.34 5.36 5.67
CA TYR A 118 2.86 4.05 5.30
C TYR A 118 4.38 4.03 5.17
N VAL A 119 4.99 5.10 4.61
CA VAL A 119 6.45 5.24 4.56
C VAL A 119 7.05 5.34 5.96
N MET A 120 6.42 6.06 6.89
CA MET A 120 6.85 6.08 8.29
C MET A 120 6.80 4.67 8.90
N TYR A 121 5.74 3.91 8.62
CA TYR A 121 5.61 2.52 9.08
C TYR A 121 6.70 1.60 8.47
N ILE A 122 6.95 1.65 7.15
CA ILE A 122 8.02 0.86 6.52
C ILE A 122 9.38 1.25 7.10
N THR A 123 9.62 2.54 7.31
CA THR A 123 10.87 3.04 7.90
C THR A 123 11.05 2.44 9.29
N TRP A 124 10.03 2.51 10.14
CA TRP A 124 10.06 1.90 11.47
C TRP A 124 10.31 0.38 11.41
N SER A 125 9.60 -0.30 10.52
CA SER A 125 9.76 -1.74 10.27
C SER A 125 11.18 -2.11 9.79
N ALA A 126 11.82 -1.25 9.01
CA ALA A 126 13.21 -1.42 8.59
C ALA A 126 14.19 -1.20 9.75
N LEU A 127 13.97 -0.18 10.57
CA LEU A 127 14.84 0.14 11.71
C LEU A 127 14.86 -0.97 12.77
N ILE A 128 13.74 -1.68 12.98
CA ILE A 128 13.67 -2.84 13.88
C ILE A 128 14.58 -3.98 13.43
N ASN A 129 14.85 -4.10 12.12
CA ASN A 129 15.75 -5.13 11.58
C ASN A 129 17.22 -4.69 11.52
N ASN A 130 17.57 -3.50 12.01
CA ASN A 130 18.95 -3.04 12.08
C ASN A 130 19.76 -3.90 13.09
N PRO A 131 20.90 -4.50 12.69
CA PRO A 131 21.78 -5.26 13.57
C PRO A 131 22.41 -4.45 14.70
N ASP A 132 22.56 -3.14 14.53
CA ASP A 132 23.28 -2.30 15.49
C ASP A 132 22.45 -2.10 16.77
N LYS A 133 22.75 -2.90 17.81
CA LYS A 133 22.03 -2.90 19.09
C LYS A 133 22.07 -1.56 19.84
N GLU A 134 23.12 -0.74 19.63
CA GLU A 134 23.19 0.62 20.18
C GLU A 134 22.12 1.55 19.60
N CYS A 135 21.76 1.32 18.33
CA CYS A 135 20.83 2.16 17.58
C CYS A 135 19.44 1.53 17.45
N ASN A 136 19.26 0.30 17.92
CA ASN A 136 18.03 -0.46 17.90
C ASN A 136 17.77 -1.05 19.29
N PRO A 137 17.35 -0.22 20.27
CA PRO A 137 16.95 -0.72 21.58
C PRO A 137 15.73 -1.63 21.42
N SER A 138 15.76 -2.80 22.05
CA SER A 138 14.62 -3.71 22.03
C SER A 138 13.38 -3.04 22.63
N LEU A 139 12.20 -3.25 22.05
CA LEU A 139 10.93 -2.72 22.56
C LEU A 139 10.71 -3.07 24.06
N ILE A 140 11.23 -4.21 24.50
CA ILE A 140 11.19 -4.64 25.90
C ILE A 140 12.04 -3.70 26.79
N ASN A 141 13.23 -3.29 26.36
CA ASN A 141 14.03 -2.32 27.12
C ASN A 141 13.42 -0.91 27.13
N ILE A 142 12.55 -0.59 26.16
CA ILE A 142 11.85 0.71 26.09
C ILE A 142 10.64 0.76 27.05
N PHE A 143 9.87 -0.32 27.14
CA PHE A 143 8.65 -0.37 27.97
C PHE A 143 8.87 -0.89 29.39
N THR A 144 9.93 -1.66 29.62
CA THR A 144 10.31 -2.12 30.96
C THR A 144 11.64 -1.50 31.35
N ASN A 145 11.61 -0.54 32.29
CA ASN A 145 12.77 -0.06 33.07
C ASN A 145 13.28 -1.16 34.02
N HIS A 146 13.34 -2.42 33.57
CA HIS A 146 13.95 -3.51 34.33
C HIS A 146 15.32 -3.77 33.73
N THR A 147 16.35 -3.27 34.41
CA THR A 147 17.66 -3.91 34.41
C THR A 147 17.46 -5.32 34.95
N THR A 148 17.29 -6.31 34.08
CA THR A 148 17.39 -7.70 34.53
C THR A 148 18.85 -7.93 34.92
N PRO A 149 19.13 -8.25 36.19
CA PRO A 149 20.46 -8.70 36.57
C PRO A 149 20.62 -10.07 35.89
N TYR A 150 21.70 -10.23 35.12
CA TYR A 150 22.18 -11.50 34.60
C TYR A 150 21.39 -12.10 33.40
N GLY A 151 21.84 -11.78 32.18
CA GLY A 151 22.19 -12.76 31.14
C GLY A 151 21.24 -13.92 30.79
N GLN A 152 19.92 -13.82 30.98
CA GLN A 152 18.99 -14.87 30.59
C GLN A 152 18.36 -14.54 29.23
N GLU A 153 18.95 -15.11 28.17
CA GLU A 153 18.39 -15.05 26.81
C GLU A 153 17.08 -15.84 26.77
N ILE A 154 15.95 -15.11 26.75
CA ILE A 154 14.64 -15.71 26.49
C ILE A 154 14.60 -16.08 25.00
N TYR A 155 14.86 -17.36 24.72
CA TYR A 155 14.59 -17.97 23.42
C TYR A 155 13.09 -18.12 23.26
N GLY A 156 12.48 -17.16 22.57
CA GLY A 156 11.05 -17.11 22.32
C GLY A 156 10.55 -15.68 22.44
N THR A 157 10.76 -14.89 21.40
CA THR A 157 10.09 -13.59 21.33
C THR A 157 8.61 -13.84 21.03
N PRO A 158 7.65 -13.31 21.80
CA PRO A 158 6.30 -13.14 21.29
C PRO A 158 6.36 -12.40 19.95
N ILE A 159 5.38 -12.65 19.06
CA ILE A 159 5.30 -11.98 17.75
C ILE A 159 5.55 -10.48 17.96
N PRO A 160 6.63 -9.91 17.39
CA PRO A 160 6.96 -8.52 17.64
C PRO A 160 5.79 -7.64 17.20
N ALA A 161 5.52 -6.57 17.93
CA ALA A 161 4.38 -5.69 17.67
C ALA A 161 4.36 -5.19 16.20
N GLU A 162 5.54 -5.03 15.61
CA GLU A 162 5.72 -4.74 14.18
C GLU A 162 5.05 -5.80 13.30
N SER A 163 5.36 -7.08 13.46
CA SER A 163 4.76 -8.17 12.68
C SER A 163 3.23 -8.18 12.79
N LEU A 164 2.66 -7.85 13.97
CA LEU A 164 1.21 -7.76 14.13
C LEU A 164 0.61 -6.61 13.29
N VAL A 165 1.23 -5.43 13.33
CA VAL A 165 0.83 -4.30 12.50
C VAL A 165 0.96 -4.64 11.01
N SER A 166 2.06 -5.30 10.62
CA SER A 166 2.33 -5.76 9.26
C SER A 166 1.26 -6.73 8.73
N LEU A 167 0.83 -7.67 9.57
CA LEU A 167 -0.24 -8.60 9.24
C LEU A 167 -1.60 -7.91 9.15
N LEU A 168 -1.88 -6.91 10.00
CA LEU A 168 -3.12 -6.13 9.91
C LEU A 168 -3.20 -5.35 8.60
N ILE A 169 -2.13 -4.64 8.22
CA ILE A 169 -2.09 -3.89 6.95
C ILE A 169 -2.20 -4.86 5.77
N TRP A 170 -1.49 -5.99 5.81
CA TRP A 170 -1.61 -7.05 4.81
C TRP A 170 -3.05 -7.53 4.65
N PHE A 171 -3.72 -7.85 5.76
CA PHE A 171 -5.09 -8.36 5.74
C PHE A 171 -6.06 -7.35 5.13
N ILE A 172 -5.97 -6.08 5.53
CA ILE A 172 -6.79 -4.99 4.97
C ILE A 172 -6.55 -4.84 3.47
N CYS A 173 -5.28 -4.88 3.03
CA CYS A 173 -4.93 -4.73 1.62
C CYS A 173 -5.43 -5.89 0.76
N ILE A 174 -5.33 -7.13 1.23
CA ILE A 174 -5.85 -8.30 0.52
C ILE A 174 -7.38 -8.30 0.48
N LEU A 175 -8.04 -7.91 1.58
CA LEU A 175 -9.50 -7.71 1.59
C LEU A 175 -9.92 -6.66 0.57
N TYR A 176 -9.24 -5.51 0.57
CA TYR A 176 -9.51 -4.43 -0.38
C TYR A 176 -9.29 -4.90 -1.83
N ALA A 177 -8.17 -5.56 -2.12
CA ALA A 177 -7.89 -6.13 -3.44
C ALA A 177 -8.97 -7.14 -3.89
N SER A 178 -9.48 -7.95 -2.96
CA SER A 178 -10.53 -8.93 -3.25
C SER A 178 -11.85 -8.23 -3.60
N PHE A 179 -12.25 -7.23 -2.80
CA PHE A 179 -13.44 -6.41 -3.11
C PHE A 179 -13.29 -5.60 -4.40
N ARG A 180 -12.10 -5.06 -4.68
CA ARG A 180 -11.83 -4.34 -5.93
C ARG A 180 -11.91 -5.24 -7.15
N THR A 181 -11.35 -6.44 -7.05
CA THR A 181 -11.41 -7.46 -8.11
C THR A 181 -12.84 -7.87 -8.41
N SER A 182 -13.69 -8.00 -7.39
CA SER A 182 -15.11 -8.33 -7.60
C SER A 182 -15.96 -7.15 -8.06
N SER A 183 -15.56 -5.90 -7.77
CA SER A 183 -16.43 -4.74 -7.98
C SER A 183 -16.17 -3.97 -9.27
N ASN A 184 -14.92 -3.72 -9.69
CA ASN A 184 -14.63 -2.92 -10.91
C ASN A 184 -13.12 -2.89 -11.22
N PHE A 185 -12.61 -3.76 -12.10
CA PHE A 185 -11.24 -3.64 -12.65
C PHE A 185 -11.17 -3.20 -14.12
N SER A 186 -12.30 -2.88 -14.76
CA SER A 186 -12.34 -2.30 -16.11
C SER A 186 -11.61 -0.95 -16.25
N LYS A 187 -11.11 -0.36 -15.15
CA LYS A 187 -10.41 0.94 -15.14
C LYS A 187 -8.93 0.93 -14.72
N ILE A 188 -8.36 -0.17 -14.22
CA ILE A 188 -6.95 -0.16 -13.73
C ILE A 188 -5.97 -0.94 -14.62
N ALA A 189 -6.42 -1.84 -15.48
CA ALA A 189 -5.54 -2.53 -16.44
C ALA A 189 -5.33 -1.80 -17.79
N GLY A 190 -5.86 -0.60 -17.99
CA GLY A 190 -5.79 0.04 -19.31
C GLY A 190 -6.50 -0.76 -20.41
N SER A 191 -7.49 -1.59 -20.07
CA SER A 191 -8.38 -2.16 -21.06
C SER A 191 -9.51 -1.16 -21.31
N SER A 192 -9.33 -0.36 -22.35
CA SER A 192 -10.43 0.36 -23.00
C SER A 192 -11.44 -0.67 -23.51
N SER A 193 -12.37 -1.09 -22.65
CA SER A 193 -13.64 -1.64 -23.12
C SER A 193 -14.41 -0.48 -23.74
N GLN A 194 -14.07 -0.20 -24.99
CA GLN A 194 -14.87 0.58 -25.91
C GLN A 194 -16.21 -0.12 -26.05
N ARG A 195 -17.16 0.21 -25.17
CA ARG A 195 -18.56 0.08 -25.51
C ARG A 195 -18.81 1.13 -26.59
N THR A 196 -18.68 0.74 -27.85
CA THR A 196 -19.32 1.44 -28.95
C THR A 196 -20.81 1.49 -28.65
N ILE A 197 -21.27 2.65 -28.17
CA ILE A 197 -22.66 3.06 -28.27
C ILE A 197 -22.91 3.20 -29.76
N VAL A 198 -23.60 2.23 -30.36
CA VAL A 198 -24.21 2.42 -31.67
C VAL A 198 -25.53 3.13 -31.40
N ASP A 199 -25.49 4.46 -31.36
CA ASP A 199 -26.65 5.25 -31.76
C ASP A 199 -26.76 5.08 -33.26
N ASP A 200 -27.74 4.31 -33.73
CA ASP A 200 -28.24 4.56 -35.07
C ASP A 200 -29.77 4.47 -35.09
N ALA A 201 -30.35 5.66 -35.24
CA ALA A 201 -31.71 5.81 -35.66
C ALA A 201 -31.80 5.45 -37.14
N ASN A 202 -32.72 4.54 -37.45
CA ASN A 202 -33.41 4.41 -38.74
C ASN A 202 -32.84 3.37 -39.74
N ASN A 203 -33.64 2.30 -39.91
CA ASN A 203 -33.83 1.43 -41.08
C ASN A 203 -32.67 0.54 -41.59
N GLY A 204 -32.91 -0.78 -41.51
CA GLY A 204 -32.62 -1.69 -42.62
C GLY A 204 -31.67 -2.86 -42.34
N SER A 205 -32.21 -3.95 -41.80
CA SER A 205 -31.81 -5.35 -42.04
C SER A 205 -30.30 -5.72 -42.08
N GLN A 206 -29.79 -6.34 -41.01
CA GLN A 206 -29.46 -7.78 -41.01
C GLN A 206 -29.10 -8.27 -39.61
N GLN A 207 -29.42 -9.53 -39.40
CA GLN A 207 -29.70 -10.20 -38.14
C GLN A 207 -28.52 -11.10 -37.78
N HIS A 208 -28.03 -11.01 -36.54
CA HIS A 208 -27.38 -12.15 -35.88
C HIS A 208 -27.90 -12.25 -34.45
N ILE A 209 -29.15 -12.73 -34.36
CA ILE A 209 -29.77 -13.17 -33.12
C ILE A 209 -29.30 -14.62 -32.92
N ILE A 210 -28.47 -14.88 -31.92
CA ILE A 210 -28.30 -16.24 -31.42
C ILE A 210 -29.47 -16.49 -30.45
N THR A 211 -30.55 -17.05 -30.99
CA THR A 211 -31.56 -17.76 -30.21
C THR A 211 -30.97 -19.07 -29.72
N SER A 212 -30.77 -19.22 -28.42
CA SER A 212 -30.85 -20.54 -27.78
C SER A 212 -32.26 -20.69 -27.22
N SER A 213 -32.99 -21.63 -27.83
CA SER A 213 -34.37 -22.05 -27.60
C SER A 213 -34.72 -22.32 -26.14
N GLU A 214 -35.96 -21.97 -25.78
CA GLU A 214 -36.66 -22.36 -24.56
C GLU A 214 -36.90 -23.88 -24.52
N ASP A 215 -36.48 -24.52 -23.42
CA ASP A 215 -37.21 -25.57 -22.69
C ASP A 215 -36.31 -26.11 -21.57
N ASP A 216 -36.48 -25.61 -20.33
CA ASP A 216 -36.54 -26.45 -19.13
C ASP A 216 -36.90 -25.62 -17.89
N LEU A 217 -37.89 -26.16 -17.16
CA LEU A 217 -38.43 -25.67 -15.91
C LEU A 217 -37.39 -25.71 -14.77
N GLU A 218 -37.62 -24.86 -13.76
CA GLU A 218 -37.09 -24.99 -12.39
C GLU A 218 -35.63 -25.45 -12.27
N ASN A 219 -34.67 -24.57 -12.50
CA ASN A 219 -33.36 -24.66 -11.86
C ASN A 219 -32.72 -23.28 -11.83
N GLY A 220 -32.11 -22.92 -10.69
CA GLY A 220 -31.48 -21.63 -10.47
C GLY A 220 -30.59 -21.27 -11.66
N ARG A 221 -30.86 -20.13 -12.30
CA ARG A 221 -30.08 -19.62 -13.42
C ARG A 221 -28.65 -19.38 -12.93
N VAL A 222 -27.77 -20.34 -13.16
CA VAL A 222 -26.33 -20.17 -13.00
C VAL A 222 -25.91 -19.32 -14.20
N TRP A 223 -25.69 -18.03 -13.95
CA TRP A 223 -25.19 -17.12 -14.98
C TRP A 223 -23.73 -17.48 -15.24
N ASP A 224 -23.42 -18.00 -16.42
CA ASP A 224 -22.06 -18.31 -16.82
C ASP A 224 -21.34 -17.01 -17.24
N ASP A 225 -20.72 -16.37 -16.26
CA ASP A 225 -19.95 -15.12 -16.39
C ASP A 225 -18.61 -15.30 -17.13
N GLU A 226 -18.29 -16.51 -17.61
CA GLU A 226 -17.03 -16.82 -18.32
C GLU A 226 -17.17 -17.00 -19.83
N SER A 227 -18.40 -16.96 -20.36
CA SER A 227 -18.70 -17.33 -21.76
C SER A 227 -18.07 -16.39 -22.80
N ASP A 228 -17.94 -15.09 -22.52
CA ASP A 228 -17.43 -14.10 -23.48
C ASP A 228 -16.20 -13.30 -22.97
N ALA A 229 -16.06 -13.08 -21.66
CA ALA A 229 -14.92 -12.37 -21.07
C ALA A 229 -14.83 -12.59 -19.56
N VAL A 230 -13.60 -12.74 -19.03
CA VAL A 230 -13.36 -12.82 -17.58
C VAL A 230 -13.08 -11.45 -16.98
N SER A 231 -13.75 -11.16 -15.85
CA SER A 231 -13.64 -9.89 -15.12
C SER A 231 -12.22 -9.56 -14.62
N TYR A 232 -11.36 -10.58 -14.44
CA TYR A 232 -9.96 -10.42 -14.05
C TYR A 232 -9.09 -11.57 -14.56
N SER A 233 -7.77 -11.36 -14.61
CA SER A 233 -6.83 -12.43 -14.96
C SER A 233 -6.65 -13.38 -13.76
N TYR A 234 -7.14 -14.62 -13.90
CA TYR A 234 -6.96 -15.67 -12.89
C TYR A 234 -5.49 -15.89 -12.51
N SER A 235 -4.59 -15.89 -13.49
CA SER A 235 -3.15 -16.09 -13.24
C SER A 235 -2.53 -14.95 -12.44
N PHE A 236 -2.89 -13.71 -12.76
CA PHE A 236 -2.39 -12.54 -12.02
C PHE A 236 -2.90 -12.52 -10.58
N PHE A 237 -4.17 -12.87 -10.36
CA PHE A 237 -4.75 -12.98 -9.02
C PHE A 237 -3.98 -13.98 -8.15
N HIS A 238 -3.77 -15.20 -8.64
CA HIS A 238 -3.02 -16.22 -7.91
C HIS A 238 -1.55 -15.82 -7.69
N PHE A 239 -0.95 -15.11 -8.65
CA PHE A 239 0.40 -14.57 -8.51
C PHE A 239 0.50 -13.56 -7.35
N VAL A 240 -0.45 -12.62 -7.23
CA VAL A 240 -0.51 -11.66 -6.12
C VAL A 240 -0.68 -12.37 -4.77
N PHE A 241 -1.57 -13.37 -4.68
CA PHE A 241 -1.73 -14.18 -3.45
C PHE A 241 -0.48 -15.00 -3.11
N GLY A 242 0.24 -15.51 -4.12
CA GLY A 242 1.53 -16.16 -3.95
C GLY A 242 2.57 -15.21 -3.33
N LEU A 243 2.68 -13.99 -3.84
CA LEU A 243 3.55 -12.94 -3.28
C LEU A 243 3.13 -12.56 -1.85
N ALA A 244 1.83 -12.46 -1.60
CA ALA A 244 1.26 -12.18 -0.29
C ALA A 244 1.66 -13.27 0.73
N SER A 245 1.64 -14.54 0.33
CA SER A 245 2.06 -15.66 1.17
C SER A 245 3.56 -15.59 1.51
N LEU A 246 4.40 -15.19 0.55
CA LEU A 246 5.84 -15.01 0.76
C LEU A 246 6.12 -13.85 1.72
N TYR A 247 5.38 -12.75 1.60
CA TYR A 247 5.47 -11.62 2.53
C TYR A 247 5.06 -12.01 3.96
N VAL A 248 3.95 -12.75 4.12
CA VAL A 248 3.49 -13.24 5.43
C VAL A 248 4.54 -14.16 6.05
N MET A 249 5.11 -15.09 5.27
CA MET A 249 6.19 -15.97 5.73
C MET A 249 7.39 -15.15 6.26
N MET A 250 7.84 -14.13 5.52
CA MET A 250 8.95 -13.27 5.97
C MET A 250 8.58 -12.44 7.20
N THR A 251 7.35 -11.96 7.29
CA THR A 251 6.85 -11.14 8.41
C THR A 251 6.72 -11.94 9.69
N LEU A 252 6.20 -13.18 9.62
CA LEU A 252 6.06 -14.09 10.75
C LEU A 252 7.41 -14.60 11.26
N THR A 253 8.40 -14.64 10.39
CA THR A 253 9.79 -14.99 10.74
C THR A 253 10.63 -13.76 11.08
N SER A 254 10.00 -12.59 11.28
CA SER A 254 10.67 -11.33 11.63
C SER A 254 11.84 -10.98 10.70
N TRP A 255 11.75 -11.37 9.42
CA TRP A 255 12.77 -11.16 8.39
C TRP A 255 14.17 -11.70 8.76
N TYR A 256 14.20 -12.71 9.62
CA TYR A 256 15.39 -13.43 10.09
C TYR A 256 16.30 -13.94 8.96
N LYS A 257 17.62 -13.88 9.18
CA LYS A 257 18.63 -14.53 8.35
C LYS A 257 18.98 -15.91 8.96
N PRO A 258 18.74 -17.04 8.27
CA PRO A 258 19.13 -18.36 8.74
C PRO A 258 20.65 -18.46 8.88
N ASP A 259 21.14 -18.44 10.12
CA ASP A 259 22.55 -18.54 10.47
C ASP A 259 22.71 -19.38 11.75
N SER A 260 23.92 -19.87 12.03
CA SER A 260 24.18 -20.72 13.22
C SER A 260 24.14 -19.95 14.54
N ASP A 261 24.18 -18.62 14.49
CA ASP A 261 24.13 -17.76 15.67
C ASP A 261 22.69 -17.33 15.99
N LEU A 262 22.11 -17.96 17.01
CA LEU A 262 20.73 -17.69 17.46
C LEU A 262 20.62 -16.42 18.33
N ARG A 263 21.71 -15.66 18.54
CA ARG A 263 21.70 -14.43 19.35
C ARG A 263 21.09 -13.22 18.63
N HIS A 264 20.85 -13.33 17.33
CA HIS A 264 20.45 -12.22 16.45
C HIS A 264 19.26 -12.60 15.55
N LEU A 265 18.21 -13.20 16.12
CA LEU A 265 17.06 -13.72 15.36
C LEU A 265 16.24 -12.67 14.60
N ASN A 266 16.32 -11.38 14.95
CA ASN A 266 15.54 -10.31 14.31
C ASN A 266 16.39 -9.29 13.52
N SER A 267 17.68 -9.59 13.30
CA SER A 267 18.65 -8.64 12.76
C SER A 267 19.08 -9.09 11.37
N ASN A 268 18.71 -8.32 10.33
CA ASN A 268 19.04 -8.65 8.95
C ASN A 268 19.14 -7.38 8.10
N MET A 269 20.38 -6.96 7.78
CA MET A 269 20.61 -5.79 6.92
C MET A 269 20.00 -5.93 5.53
N ALA A 270 19.89 -7.14 4.97
CA ALA A 270 19.25 -7.32 3.67
C ALA A 270 17.77 -6.95 3.74
N ALA A 271 17.08 -7.28 4.84
CA ALA A 271 15.69 -6.90 5.05
C ALA A 271 15.51 -5.38 5.22
N VAL A 272 16.44 -4.72 5.94
CA VAL A 272 16.46 -3.25 6.07
C VAL A 272 16.51 -2.59 4.69
N TRP A 273 17.47 -2.99 3.87
CA TRP A 273 17.64 -2.42 2.53
C TRP A 273 16.46 -2.69 1.61
N VAL A 274 15.90 -3.91 1.64
CA VAL A 274 14.69 -4.25 0.87
C VAL A 274 13.55 -3.28 1.23
N LYS A 275 13.28 -3.08 2.52
CA LYS A 275 12.20 -2.18 2.99
C LYS A 275 12.47 -0.72 2.61
N ILE A 276 13.69 -0.21 2.82
CA ILE A 276 14.05 1.18 2.50
C ILE A 276 14.00 1.45 0.99
N VAL A 277 14.59 0.56 0.17
CA VAL A 277 14.56 0.72 -1.29
C VAL A 277 13.13 0.60 -1.81
N SER A 278 12.31 -0.30 -1.26
CA SER A 278 10.87 -0.35 -1.57
C SER A 278 10.19 1.00 -1.28
N SER A 279 10.47 1.64 -0.14
CA SER A 279 9.88 2.96 0.15
C SER A 279 10.28 4.03 -0.87
N TRP A 280 11.54 4.06 -1.30
CA TRP A 280 12.02 5.04 -2.27
C TRP A 280 11.41 4.83 -3.65
N LEU A 281 11.34 3.57 -4.10
CA LEU A 281 10.71 3.23 -5.38
C LEU A 281 9.22 3.56 -5.36
N CYS A 282 8.52 3.27 -4.26
CA CYS A 282 7.12 3.64 -4.11
C CYS A 282 6.90 5.16 -4.17
N LEU A 283 7.72 5.94 -3.45
CA LEU A 283 7.64 7.41 -3.49
C LEU A 283 7.97 7.95 -4.88
N ALA A 284 8.95 7.37 -5.57
CA ALA A 284 9.29 7.74 -6.94
C ALA A 284 8.15 7.43 -7.92
N ILE A 285 7.52 6.26 -7.81
CA ILE A 285 6.36 5.88 -8.63
C ILE A 285 5.21 6.86 -8.38
N TYR A 286 4.88 7.16 -7.13
CA TYR A 286 3.80 8.10 -6.82
C TYR A 286 4.10 9.54 -7.25
N ALA A 287 5.33 10.02 -7.03
CA ALA A 287 5.75 11.33 -7.52
C ALA A 287 5.64 11.40 -9.05
N TRP A 288 6.01 10.31 -9.73
CA TRP A 288 5.89 10.20 -11.18
C TRP A 288 4.43 10.18 -11.65
N THR A 289 3.53 9.46 -10.98
CA THR A 289 2.11 9.44 -11.36
C THR A 289 1.47 10.82 -11.24
N LEU A 290 1.89 11.63 -10.27
CA LEU A 290 1.44 13.02 -10.14
C LEU A 290 2.08 13.95 -11.16
N ALA A 291 3.40 13.83 -11.39
CA ALA A 291 4.14 14.78 -12.21
C ALA A 291 4.00 14.51 -13.72
N ALA A 292 3.86 13.25 -14.15
CA ALA A 292 3.90 12.90 -15.56
C ALA A 292 2.80 13.58 -16.40
N PRO A 293 1.54 13.68 -15.94
CA PRO A 293 0.48 14.40 -16.67
C PRO A 293 0.69 15.92 -16.75
N ALA A 294 1.44 16.49 -15.80
CA ALA A 294 1.79 17.92 -15.83
C ALA A 294 2.98 18.22 -16.75
N ILE A 295 3.94 17.29 -16.86
CA ILE A 295 5.16 17.45 -17.67
C ILE A 295 4.94 17.08 -19.14
N PHE A 296 4.13 16.05 -19.42
CA PHE A 296 3.87 15.56 -20.77
C PHE A 296 2.39 15.73 -21.15
N PRO A 297 1.89 16.96 -21.33
CA PRO A 297 0.46 17.22 -21.53
C PRO A 297 -0.13 16.60 -22.80
N ASP A 298 0.69 16.25 -23.79
CA ASP A 298 0.26 15.67 -25.08
C ASP A 298 0.21 14.13 -25.09
N ARG A 299 0.49 13.48 -23.95
CA ARG A 299 0.41 12.02 -23.82
C ARG A 299 -0.90 11.66 -23.13
N ASP A 300 -1.69 10.76 -23.72
CA ASP A 300 -2.86 10.21 -23.04
C ASP A 300 -2.43 9.35 -21.86
N PHE A 301 -2.92 9.69 -20.67
CA PHE A 301 -2.73 8.95 -19.42
C PHE A 301 -4.03 8.28 -18.94
N SER A 302 -5.04 8.20 -19.80
CA SER A 302 -6.34 7.56 -19.56
C SER A 302 -6.24 6.04 -19.47
#